data_AF-A0A380FLK9-F1
#
_entry.id   AF-A0A380FLK9-F1
#
_cell.length_a   1.000
_cell.length_b   1.000
_cell.length_c   1.000
_cell.angle_alpha   90.00
_cell.angle_beta   90.00
_cell.angle_gamma   90.00
#
_symmetry.space_group_name_H-M   'P 1'
#
loop_
_entity.id
_entity.type
_entity.pdbx_description
1 polymer ?
#
loop_
_entity_poly.entity_id
_entity_poly.type
_entity_poly.pdbx_seq_one_letter_code
_entity_poly.pdbx_strand_id
1 'polypeptide(L)'
;MSLIVKEVHKSFGNGSSETRVLKGVNFTAKNGQFIILNGSSGSGKTTLLNILGGLLTQSAGEIIYNDHAMYNDLKKASSMRLHDIGFIFQSSHLIPYLTVIDQLVTVGIEAGMSKREAKDRARQLLTRIGLQHRLDAYPNMLSGGEKQKGCNYESVYENQTEVNSS
;
A
#
# COMPACT_ATOMS: atom_id res chain seq x y z
N MET A 1 -21.12 1.35 0.96
CA MET A 1 -19.83 0.90 0.42
C MET A 1 -20.00 -0.44 -0.28
N SER A 2 -19.63 -0.58 -1.55
CA SER A 2 -19.58 -1.88 -2.22
C SER A 2 -18.44 -1.95 -3.22
N LEU A 3 -17.68 -3.04 -3.16
CA LEU A 3 -16.61 -3.37 -4.10
C LEU A 3 -17.10 -4.52 -4.99
N ILE A 4 -17.11 -4.32 -6.30
CA ILE A 4 -17.51 -5.31 -7.29
C ILE A 4 -16.33 -5.54 -8.22
N VAL A 5 -15.95 -6.81 -8.37
CA VAL A 5 -14.86 -7.27 -9.23
C VAL A 5 -15.47 -8.14 -10.31
N LYS A 6 -15.29 -7.76 -11.58
CA LYS A 6 -15.86 -8.43 -12.75
C LYS A 6 -14.78 -8.81 -13.75
N GLU A 7 -14.67 -10.11 -14.03
CA GLU A 7 -13.77 -10.69 -15.03
C GLU A 7 -12.35 -10.13 -14.93
N VAL A 8 -11.80 -10.00 -13.72
CA VAL A 8 -10.46 -9.41 -13.55
C VAL A 8 -9.39 -10.40 -13.98
N HIS A 9 -8.61 -10.01 -14.98
CA HIS A 9 -7.47 -10.75 -15.50
C HIS A 9 -6.16 -10.01 -15.26
N LYS A 10 -5.09 -10.77 -15.06
CA LYS A 10 -3.74 -10.22 -14.96
C LYS A 10 -2.73 -11.19 -15.55
N SER A 11 -2.00 -10.70 -16.54
CA SER A 11 -0.85 -11.37 -17.12
C SER A 11 0.43 -10.57 -16.85
N PHE A 12 1.56 -11.27 -16.76
CA PHE A 12 2.90 -10.67 -16.76
C PHE A 12 3.74 -11.27 -17.88
N GLY A 13 4.62 -10.47 -18.48
CA GLY A 13 5.42 -10.87 -19.65
C GLY A 13 4.69 -10.67 -20.97
N ASN A 14 5.38 -10.93 -22.08
CA ASN A 14 4.89 -10.71 -23.45
C ASN A 14 5.15 -11.96 -24.31
N GLY A 15 4.23 -12.27 -25.24
CA GLY A 15 4.41 -13.35 -26.22
C GLY A 15 4.45 -14.74 -25.58
N SER A 16 5.43 -15.57 -25.95
CA SER A 16 5.56 -16.96 -25.47
C SER A 16 5.94 -17.09 -23.99
N SER A 17 6.34 -16.00 -23.33
CA SER A 17 6.61 -15.95 -21.89
C SER A 17 5.48 -15.35 -21.06
N GLU A 18 4.30 -15.11 -21.66
CA GLU A 18 3.13 -14.60 -20.94
C GLU A 18 2.69 -15.59 -19.84
N THR A 19 2.72 -15.12 -18.60
CA THR A 19 2.21 -15.85 -17.44
C THR A 19 0.90 -15.24 -16.96
N ARG A 20 -0.19 -16.00 -17.11
CA ARG A 20 -1.53 -15.60 -16.63
C ARG A 20 -1.69 -15.90 -15.15
N VAL A 21 -1.63 -14.86 -14.34
CA VAL A 21 -1.73 -14.94 -12.88
C VAL A 21 -3.18 -14.89 -12.40
N LEU A 22 -3.99 -13.96 -12.92
CA LEU A 22 -5.43 -13.91 -12.66
C LEU A 22 -6.20 -14.27 -13.93
N LYS A 23 -7.14 -15.20 -13.80
CA LYS A 23 -7.85 -15.85 -14.92
C LYS A 23 -9.35 -15.58 -14.92
N GLY A 24 -9.76 -14.34 -14.66
CA GLY A 24 -11.19 -13.96 -14.64
C GLY A 24 -11.78 -14.09 -13.26
N VAL A 25 -11.33 -13.26 -12.33
CA VAL A 25 -11.82 -13.25 -10.95
C VAL A 25 -13.12 -12.44 -10.88
N ASN A 26 -14.13 -13.01 -10.23
CA ASN A 26 -15.42 -12.37 -9.98
C ASN A 26 -15.77 -12.46 -8.49
N PHE A 27 -16.04 -11.33 -7.84
CA PHE A 27 -16.65 -11.31 -6.51
C PHE A 27 -17.28 -9.95 -6.18
N THR A 28 -18.09 -9.92 -5.13
CA THR A 28 -18.67 -8.68 -4.60
C THR A 28 -18.53 -8.65 -3.09
N ALA A 29 -18.01 -7.54 -2.56
CA ALA A 29 -17.92 -7.25 -1.15
C ALA A 29 -18.85 -6.09 -0.79
N LYS A 30 -19.67 -6.26 0.24
CA LYS A 30 -20.54 -5.23 0.80
C LYS A 30 -19.90 -4.60 2.03
N ASN A 31 -20.38 -3.41 2.40
CA ASN A 31 -19.93 -2.74 3.61
C ASN A 31 -20.07 -3.64 4.86
N GLY A 32 -19.07 -3.59 5.74
CA GLY A 32 -19.03 -4.38 6.97
C GLY A 32 -18.75 -5.88 6.78
N GLN A 33 -18.47 -6.33 5.55
CA GLN A 33 -18.10 -7.73 5.32
C GLN A 33 -16.61 -7.94 5.52
N PHE A 34 -16.30 -8.97 6.32
CA PHE A 34 -14.96 -9.51 6.42
C PHE A 34 -14.81 -10.67 5.42
N ILE A 35 -13.86 -10.54 4.48
CA ILE A 35 -13.61 -11.54 3.45
C ILE A 35 -12.23 -12.15 3.67
N ILE A 36 -12.17 -13.48 3.67
CA ILE A 36 -10.91 -14.22 3.75
C ILE A 36 -10.59 -14.77 2.36
N LEU A 37 -9.42 -14.40 1.83
CA LEU A 37 -8.93 -14.89 0.54
C LEU A 37 -8.00 -16.10 0.76
N ASN A 38 -8.51 -17.31 0.53
CA ASN A 38 -7.76 -18.56 0.68
C ASN A 38 -7.31 -19.15 -0.67
N GLY A 39 -6.12 -19.77 -0.70
CA GLY A 39 -5.59 -20.45 -1.89
C GLY A 39 -4.12 -20.86 -1.72
N SER A 40 -3.62 -21.74 -2.60
CA SER A 40 -2.23 -22.22 -2.59
C SER A 40 -1.20 -21.11 -2.78
N SER A 41 0.04 -21.32 -2.34
CA SER A 41 1.14 -20.39 -2.64
C SER A 41 1.26 -20.20 -4.16
N GLY A 42 1.44 -18.96 -4.61
CA GLY A 42 1.50 -18.62 -6.05
C GLY A 42 0.16 -18.51 -6.78
N SER A 43 -0.99 -18.68 -6.11
CA SER A 43 -2.31 -18.61 -6.75
C SER A 43 -2.76 -17.20 -7.17
N GLY A 44 -1.90 -16.19 -7.09
CA GLY A 44 -2.23 -14.80 -7.47
C GLY A 44 -2.94 -13.97 -6.39
N LYS A 45 -3.04 -14.45 -5.14
CA LYS A 45 -3.69 -13.70 -4.02
C LYS A 45 -3.09 -12.31 -3.80
N THR A 46 -1.77 -12.24 -3.66
CA THR A 46 -1.05 -10.96 -3.49
C THR A 46 -1.25 -10.07 -4.71
N THR A 47 -1.30 -10.63 -5.91
CA THR A 47 -1.58 -9.89 -7.14
C THR A 47 -2.99 -9.29 -7.12
N LEU A 48 -4.00 -10.06 -6.71
CA LEU A 48 -5.37 -9.58 -6.58
C LEU A 48 -5.47 -8.48 -5.53
N LEU A 49 -4.87 -8.66 -4.35
CA LEU A 49 -4.84 -7.64 -3.31
C LEU A 49 -4.15 -6.37 -3.82
N ASN A 50 -2.97 -6.46 -4.42
CA ASN A 50 -2.28 -5.31 -4.98
C ASN A 50 -3.09 -4.59 -6.06
N ILE A 51 -3.86 -5.33 -6.86
CA ILE A 51 -4.81 -4.72 -7.80
C ILE A 51 -5.87 -3.97 -6.99
N LEU A 52 -6.61 -4.62 -6.10
CA LEU A 52 -7.65 -3.97 -5.28
C LEU A 52 -7.16 -2.76 -4.48
N GLY A 53 -5.89 -2.74 -4.08
CA GLY A 53 -5.22 -1.61 -3.43
C GLY A 53 -4.81 -0.47 -4.36
N GLY A 54 -5.10 -0.58 -5.65
CA GLY A 54 -4.70 0.39 -6.66
C GLY A 54 -3.18 0.49 -6.88
N LEU A 55 -2.40 -0.51 -6.44
CA LEU A 55 -0.94 -0.58 -6.61
C LEU A 55 -0.55 -1.24 -7.93
N LEU A 56 -1.42 -2.09 -8.45
CA LEU A 56 -1.30 -2.71 -9.77
C LEU A 56 -2.60 -2.48 -10.54
N THR A 57 -2.48 -2.36 -11.86
CA THR A 57 -3.64 -2.35 -12.76
C THR A 57 -3.87 -3.74 -13.32
N GLN A 58 -5.13 -4.14 -13.45
CA GLN A 58 -5.53 -5.35 -14.16
C GLN A 58 -5.19 -5.26 -15.66
N SER A 59 -5.00 -6.41 -16.31
CA SER A 59 -4.80 -6.49 -17.76
C SER A 59 -6.14 -6.42 -18.51
N ALA A 60 -7.21 -6.92 -17.90
CA ALA A 60 -8.57 -6.83 -18.41
C ALA A 60 -9.58 -6.95 -17.25
N GLY A 61 -10.84 -6.61 -17.52
CA GLY A 61 -11.92 -6.59 -16.54
C GLY A 61 -12.09 -5.25 -15.85
N GLU A 62 -13.05 -5.22 -14.92
CA GLU A 62 -13.48 -3.99 -14.26
C GLU A 62 -13.53 -4.17 -12.73
N ILE A 63 -13.14 -3.12 -12.02
CA ILE A 63 -13.30 -3.01 -10.58
C ILE A 63 -14.10 -1.74 -10.31
N ILE A 64 -15.24 -1.94 -9.65
CA ILE A 64 -16.19 -0.88 -9.32
C ILE A 64 -16.20 -0.74 -7.80
N TYR A 65 -15.94 0.47 -7.33
CA TYR A 65 -15.97 0.84 -5.93
C TYR A 65 -16.97 1.97 -5.74
N ASN A 66 -17.99 1.76 -4.92
CA ASN A 66 -19.07 2.74 -4.68
C ASN A 66 -19.66 3.29 -5.99
N ASP A 67 -20.01 2.39 -6.91
CA ASP A 67 -20.59 2.71 -8.22
C ASP A 67 -19.67 3.50 -9.17
N HIS A 68 -18.38 3.61 -8.85
CA HIS A 68 -17.36 4.23 -9.69
C HIS A 68 -16.29 3.23 -10.14
N ALA A 69 -15.90 3.30 -11.42
CA ALA A 69 -14.80 2.51 -11.93
C ALA A 69 -13.46 3.01 -11.35
N MET A 70 -12.70 2.13 -10.69
CA MET A 70 -11.51 2.48 -9.91
C MET A 70 -10.38 3.13 -10.73
N TYR A 71 -10.18 2.75 -12.00
CA TYR A 71 -8.95 3.11 -12.76
C TYR A 71 -9.17 4.04 -13.95
N ASN A 72 -10.40 4.51 -14.19
CA ASN A 72 -10.67 5.43 -15.29
C ASN A 72 -10.21 6.87 -15.00
N ASP A 73 -10.02 7.21 -13.72
CA ASP A 73 -9.62 8.56 -13.30
C ASP A 73 -8.48 8.46 -12.28
N LEU A 74 -7.25 8.73 -12.73
CA LEU A 74 -6.04 8.61 -11.92
C LEU A 74 -6.05 9.49 -10.66
N LYS A 75 -6.72 10.65 -10.71
CA LYS A 75 -6.82 11.55 -9.54
C LYS A 75 -7.79 10.99 -8.51
N LYS A 76 -8.93 10.47 -8.94
CA LYS A 76 -9.90 9.81 -8.05
C LYS A 76 -9.36 8.51 -7.47
N ALA A 77 -8.59 7.76 -8.26
CA ALA A 77 -7.90 6.55 -7.80
C ALA A 77 -6.94 6.85 -6.64
N SER A 78 -6.19 7.97 -6.69
CA SER A 78 -5.33 8.40 -5.58
C SER A 78 -6.12 8.77 -4.33
N SER A 79 -7.20 9.55 -4.46
CA SER A 79 -8.04 9.95 -3.32
C SER A 79 -8.71 8.76 -2.63
N MET A 80 -9.16 7.78 -3.40
CA MET A 80 -9.76 6.55 -2.88
C MET A 80 -8.71 5.61 -2.26
N ARG A 81 -7.49 5.53 -2.82
CA ARG A 81 -6.39 4.81 -2.15
C ARG A 81 -6.09 5.39 -0.76
N LEU A 82 -6.15 6.71 -0.65
CA LEU A 82 -5.88 7.46 0.56
C LEU A 82 -6.98 7.21 1.62
N HIS A 83 -8.24 7.50 1.30
CA HIS A 83 -9.29 7.55 2.34
C HIS A 83 -10.08 6.25 2.55
N ASP A 84 -10.10 5.37 1.56
CA ASP A 84 -11.10 4.31 1.44
C ASP A 84 -10.49 2.90 1.50
N ILE A 85 -9.17 2.78 1.42
CA ILE A 85 -8.45 1.51 1.31
C ILE A 85 -7.22 1.49 2.23
N GLY A 86 -7.32 0.80 3.36
CA GLY A 86 -6.16 0.50 4.20
C GLY A 86 -5.45 -0.79 3.78
N PHE A 87 -4.13 -0.74 3.56
CA PHE A 87 -3.30 -1.92 3.26
C PHE A 87 -2.40 -2.31 4.42
N ILE A 88 -2.37 -3.62 4.73
CA ILE A 88 -1.38 -4.21 5.63
C ILE A 88 -0.67 -5.32 4.87
N PHE A 89 0.61 -5.12 4.55
CA PHE A 89 1.41 -6.09 3.81
C PHE A 89 1.93 -7.20 4.74
N GLN A 90 1.97 -8.46 4.25
CA GLN A 90 2.58 -9.58 4.98
C GLN A 90 4.10 -9.45 5.16
N SER A 91 4.77 -8.62 4.36
CA SER A 91 6.19 -8.32 4.50
C SER A 91 6.43 -6.81 4.42
N SER A 92 7.16 -6.28 5.39
CA SER A 92 7.54 -4.87 5.53
C SER A 92 8.33 -4.37 4.32
N HIS A 93 7.71 -3.56 3.46
CA HIS A 93 8.37 -2.95 2.31
C HIS A 93 8.90 -1.57 2.67
N LEU A 94 9.87 -1.54 3.58
CA LEU A 94 10.76 -0.38 3.65
C LEU A 94 11.51 -0.28 2.30
N ILE A 95 11.51 0.91 1.69
CA ILE A 95 12.21 1.23 0.46
C ILE A 95 13.72 1.04 0.67
N PRO A 96 14.36 0.04 0.03
CA PRO A 96 15.68 -0.44 0.43
C PRO A 96 16.83 0.55 0.15
N TYR A 97 16.59 1.54 -0.71
CA TYR A 97 17.56 2.58 -1.09
C TYR A 97 17.27 3.94 -0.43
N LEU A 98 16.29 4.02 0.47
CA LEU A 98 16.05 5.19 1.31
C LEU A 98 16.32 4.84 2.76
N THR A 99 16.85 5.79 3.52
CA THR A 99 16.99 5.62 4.97
C THR A 99 15.60 5.61 5.63
N VAL A 100 15.49 5.05 6.83
CA VAL A 100 14.20 5.01 7.56
C VAL A 100 13.65 6.42 7.78
N ILE A 101 14.51 7.39 8.09
CA ILE A 101 14.09 8.78 8.27
C ILE A 101 13.63 9.40 6.95
N ASP A 102 14.31 9.14 5.83
CA ASP A 102 13.96 9.74 4.54
C ASP A 102 12.61 9.25 4.03
N GLN A 103 12.25 8.00 4.30
CA GLN A 103 10.93 7.45 3.95
C GLN A 103 9.81 8.17 4.70
N LEU A 104 9.94 8.32 6.02
CA LEU A 104 8.97 9.07 6.83
C LEU A 104 8.93 10.56 6.46
N VAL A 105 10.07 11.15 6.10
CA VAL A 105 10.12 12.54 5.63
C VAL A 105 9.37 12.69 4.30
N THR A 106 9.58 11.77 3.36
CA THR A 106 8.86 11.76 2.08
C THR A 106 7.35 11.66 2.31
N VAL A 107 6.89 10.74 3.17
CA VAL A 107 5.46 10.64 3.53
C VAL A 107 4.93 11.94 4.13
N GLY A 108 5.69 12.60 5.01
CA GLY A 108 5.30 13.89 5.58
C GLY A 108 5.20 15.02 4.55
N ILE A 109 6.11 15.06 3.57
CA ILE A 109 6.10 16.06 2.49
C ILE A 109 4.91 15.83 1.55
N GLU A 110 4.65 14.58 1.16
CA GLU A 110 3.48 14.22 0.32
C GLU A 110 2.16 14.60 1.01
N ALA A 111 2.13 14.59 2.34
CA ALA A 111 1.00 15.03 3.14
C ALA A 111 0.89 16.55 3.35
N GLY A 112 1.71 17.35 2.66
CA GLY A 112 1.66 18.81 2.71
C GLY A 112 2.46 19.44 3.85
N MET A 113 3.25 18.68 4.63
CA MET A 113 4.15 19.27 5.62
C MET A 113 5.36 19.91 4.95
N SER A 114 5.91 20.97 5.55
CA SER A 114 7.22 21.45 5.13
C SER A 114 8.28 20.38 5.40
N LYS A 115 9.35 20.36 4.59
CA LYS A 115 10.48 19.43 4.77
C LYS A 115 11.06 19.45 6.19
N ARG A 116 11.04 20.61 6.85
CA ARG A 116 11.51 20.77 8.23
C ARG A 116 10.56 20.10 9.22
N GLU A 117 9.26 20.36 9.11
CA GLU A 117 8.24 19.74 9.98
C GLU A 117 8.18 18.22 9.81
N ALA A 118 8.23 17.72 8.56
CA ALA A 118 8.26 16.30 8.27
C ALA A 118 9.48 15.61 8.92
N LYS A 119 10.64 16.26 8.89
CA LYS A 119 11.88 15.74 9.50
C LYS A 119 11.83 15.73 11.02
N ASP A 120 11.31 16.78 11.63
CA ASP A 120 11.18 16.87 13.09
C ASP A 120 10.19 15.81 13.61
N ARG A 121 9.08 15.63 12.91
CA ARG A 121 8.04 14.65 13.27
C ARG A 121 8.49 13.21 13.01
N ALA A 122 9.18 12.93 11.91
CA ALA A 122 9.83 11.64 11.65
C ALA A 122 10.83 11.27 12.76
N ARG A 123 11.67 12.22 13.20
CA ARG A 123 12.61 12.00 14.32
C ARG A 123 11.91 11.69 15.63
N GLN A 124 10.83 12.40 15.93
CA GLN A 124 10.05 12.14 17.15
C GLN A 124 9.45 10.73 17.16
N LEU A 125 8.92 10.28 16.03
CA LEU A 125 8.35 8.93 15.90
C LEU A 125 9.40 7.85 16.01
N LEU A 126 10.52 8.00 15.30
CA LEU A 126 11.62 7.05 15.38
C LEU A 126 12.22 6.99 16.79
N THR A 127 12.24 8.11 17.52
CA THR A 127 12.65 8.14 18.93
C THR A 127 11.66 7.41 19.83
N ARG A 128 10.35 7.59 19.63
CA ARG A 128 9.30 6.90 20.42
C ARG A 128 9.38 5.38 20.32
N ILE A 129 9.89 4.86 19.21
CA ILE A 129 10.03 3.40 18.99
C ILE A 129 11.42 2.86 19.28
N GLY A 130 12.32 3.69 19.81
CA GLY A 130 13.68 3.32 20.18
C GLY A 130 14.67 3.24 19.01
N LEU A 131 14.32 3.78 17.84
CA LEU A 131 15.16 3.83 16.64
C LEU A 131 15.93 5.16 16.48
N GLN A 132 16.06 5.98 17.54
CA GLN A 132 16.81 7.25 17.43
C GLN A 132 18.29 7.08 17.04
N HIS A 133 18.86 5.90 17.26
CA HIS A 133 20.25 5.57 16.93
C HIS A 133 20.40 4.99 15.50
N ARG A 134 19.28 4.83 14.77
CA ARG A 134 19.21 4.22 13.43
C ARG A 134 18.45 5.11 12.44
N LEU A 135 18.38 6.42 12.67
CA LEU A 135 17.66 7.35 11.81
C LEU A 135 18.12 7.25 10.35
N ASP A 136 19.44 7.29 10.15
CA ASP A 136 20.08 7.25 8.82
C ASP A 136 20.40 5.83 8.36
N ALA A 137 19.89 4.81 9.06
CA ALA A 137 20.11 3.42 8.68
C ALA A 137 19.23 3.06 7.47
N TYR A 138 19.79 2.25 6.57
CA TYR A 138 19.02 1.62 5.52
C TYR A 138 18.25 0.42 6.09
N PRO A 139 17.11 0.03 5.49
CA PRO A 139 16.29 -1.07 5.98
C PRO A 139 17.06 -2.38 6.17
N ASN A 140 18.02 -2.67 5.29
CA ASN A 140 18.89 -3.85 5.38
C ASN A 140 19.85 -3.83 6.59
N MET A 141 20.07 -2.68 7.22
CA MET A 141 20.92 -2.50 8.42
C MET A 141 20.14 -2.63 9.74
N LEU A 142 18.82 -2.86 9.69
CA LEU A 142 17.97 -3.08 10.85
C LEU A 142 17.79 -4.57 11.14
N SER A 143 17.75 -4.94 12.43
CA SER A 143 17.32 -6.29 12.85
C SER A 143 15.85 -6.54 12.51
N GLY A 144 15.42 -7.81 12.48
CA GLY A 144 14.03 -8.16 12.15
C GLY A 144 12.98 -7.45 13.02
N GLY A 145 13.25 -7.32 14.32
CA GLY A 145 12.36 -6.61 15.25
C GLY A 145 12.37 -5.09 15.04
N GLU A 146 13.51 -4.51 14.63
CA GLU A 146 13.61 -3.08 14.28
C GLU A 146 12.90 -2.77 12.96
N LYS A 147 12.99 -3.66 11.97
CA LYS A 147 12.22 -3.56 10.71
C LYS A 147 10.72 -3.55 10.97
N GLN A 148 10.25 -4.44 11.83
CA GLN A 148 8.84 -4.53 12.18
C GLN A 148 8.35 -3.26 12.90
N LYS A 149 9.16 -2.71 13.83
CA LYS A 149 8.85 -1.44 14.51
C LYS A 149 8.82 -0.25 13.55
N GLY A 150 9.80 -0.14 12.66
CA GLY A 150 9.86 0.91 11.64
C GLY A 150 8.64 0.86 10.71
N CYS A 151 8.32 -0.33 10.19
CA CYS A 151 7.21 -0.53 9.27
C CYS A 151 5.84 -0.21 9.89
N ASN A 152 5.59 -0.66 11.13
CA ASN A 152 4.32 -0.39 11.81
C ASN A 152 4.07 1.12 11.97
N TYR A 153 5.14 1.90 12.21
CA TYR A 153 5.03 3.32 12.43
C TYR A 153 5.04 4.14 11.16
N GLU A 154 5.66 3.65 10.08
CA GLU A 154 5.47 4.19 8.74
C GLU A 154 3.98 4.14 8.35
N SER A 155 3.32 2.99 8.55
CA SER A 155 1.89 2.84 8.28
C SER A 155 1.01 3.72 9.19
N VAL A 156 1.37 3.89 10.47
CA VAL A 156 0.66 4.82 11.38
C VAL A 156 0.90 6.27 10.98
N TYR A 157 2.09 6.59 10.49
CA TYR A 157 2.43 7.94 10.05
C TYR A 157 1.61 8.33 8.84
N GLU A 158 1.60 7.46 7.82
CA GLU A 158 0.78 7.58 6.61
C GLU A 158 -0.68 7.88 6.96
N ASN A 159 -1.28 7.10 7.87
CA ASN A 159 -2.65 7.31 8.36
C ASN A 159 -2.88 8.62 9.13
N GLN A 160 -1.88 9.15 9.86
CA GLN A 160 -2.04 10.41 10.62
C GLN A 160 -1.89 11.65 9.75
N THR A 161 -1.15 11.55 8.65
CA THR A 161 -0.93 12.65 7.71
C THR A 161 -2.16 12.96 6.85
N GLU A 162 -3.02 11.98 6.61
CA GLU A 162 -4.28 12.15 5.88
C GLU A 162 -5.35 12.91 6.68
N VAL A 163 -5.26 12.91 8.02
CA VAL A 163 -6.25 13.57 8.91
C VAL A 163 -6.02 15.10 9.00
N ASN A 164 -4.82 15.58 8.69
CA ASN A 164 -4.43 16.98 8.89
C ASN A 164 -4.30 17.81 7.60
N SER A 165 -4.62 17.25 6.44
CA SER A 165 -4.57 17.93 5.13
C SER A 165 -5.96 18.23 4.54
N SER A 166 -7.00 18.25 5.41
CA SER A 166 -8.34 18.79 5.13
C SER A 166 -8.51 20.20 5.69
#